data_AF-A0A7J0E173-F1
#
_entry.id   AF-A0A7J0E173-F1
#
_cell.length_a   1.000
_cell.length_b   1.000
_cell.length_c   1.000
_cell.angle_alpha   90.00
_cell.angle_beta   90.00
_cell.angle_gamma   90.00
#
_symmetry.space_group_name_H-M   'P 1'
#
loop_
_entity.id
_entity.type
_entity.pdbx_description
1 polymer ?
#
loop_
_entity_poly.entity_id
_entity_poly.type
_entity_poly.pdbx_seq_one_letter_code
_entity_poly.pdbx_strand_id
1 'polypeptide(L)'
;MAFIHYFTILTSLLLLLNRPDSASATTRKLAALVRPPPLTLKYHNGPLLNGNVTVSLLWYGKFSPTQRSIIADFIQSLNAPHAPTPSVASWWQTTERRYRRRVLHEPVRDSRVGLLRPEKQAGKIRLRVVGNSVTQCPGQCAWPFHQPLYGPQTPPLVAPNGDVGVDGMVINLATVLTGTVTNPFNNGYFQGPETAPLEAVTACTGMFGSGSYPGYAGSVLVDKSTGASYNSQGVNGRKYLLPAMWDPKTSTCKTLV
;
A
#
# COMPACT_ATOMS: atom_id res chain seq x y z
N MET A 1 33.91 -50.21 -58.46
CA MET A 1 32.95 -49.09 -58.59
C MET A 1 32.26 -48.71 -57.27
N ALA A 2 32.20 -49.56 -56.23
CA ALA A 2 31.55 -49.21 -54.95
C ALA A 2 32.33 -48.22 -54.04
N PHE A 3 33.66 -48.15 -54.16
CA PHE A 3 34.49 -47.32 -53.28
C PHE A 3 34.35 -45.80 -53.57
N ILE A 4 34.07 -45.43 -54.82
CA ILE A 4 33.92 -44.03 -55.26
C ILE A 4 32.57 -43.46 -54.79
N HIS A 5 31.53 -44.31 -54.70
CA HIS A 5 30.21 -43.91 -54.19
C HIS A 5 30.22 -43.65 -52.69
N TYR A 6 30.99 -44.41 -51.89
CA TYR A 6 31.13 -44.15 -50.46
C TYR A 6 31.85 -42.83 -50.17
N PHE A 7 32.90 -42.53 -50.95
CA PHE A 7 33.68 -41.30 -50.77
C PHE A 7 32.88 -40.04 -51.15
N THR A 8 32.05 -40.11 -52.19
CA THR A 8 31.17 -39.00 -52.61
C THR A 8 30.00 -38.77 -51.67
N ILE A 9 29.45 -39.82 -51.05
CA ILE A 9 28.40 -39.70 -50.02
C ILE A 9 28.98 -39.09 -48.73
N LEU A 10 30.19 -39.52 -48.32
CA LEU A 10 30.82 -39.02 -47.08
C LEU A 10 31.25 -37.55 -47.19
N THR A 11 31.76 -37.11 -48.34
CA THR A 11 32.10 -35.69 -48.57
C THR A 11 30.87 -34.79 -48.67
N SER A 12 29.76 -35.30 -49.25
CA SER A 12 28.49 -34.58 -49.29
C SER A 12 27.85 -34.43 -47.90
N LEU A 13 28.02 -35.42 -47.02
CA LEU A 13 27.51 -35.38 -45.64
C LEU A 13 28.33 -34.44 -44.74
N LEU A 14 29.65 -34.35 -44.93
CA LEU A 14 30.49 -33.40 -44.18
C LEU A 14 30.23 -31.93 -44.56
N LEU A 15 29.84 -31.65 -45.80
CA LEU A 15 29.50 -30.29 -46.26
C LEU A 15 28.13 -29.80 -45.74
N LEU A 16 27.24 -30.70 -45.29
CA LEU A 16 25.96 -30.35 -44.67
C LEU A 16 26.08 -30.02 -43.18
N LEU A 17 27.13 -30.48 -42.50
CA LEU A 17 27.34 -30.26 -41.07
C LEU A 17 28.13 -28.97 -40.74
N ASN A 18 28.73 -28.32 -41.73
CA ASN A 18 29.48 -27.06 -41.58
C ASN A 18 28.79 -25.88 -42.25
N ARG A 19 27.48 -25.72 -42.03
CA ARG A 19 26.83 -24.42 -42.28
C ARG A 19 27.02 -23.55 -41.02
N PRO A 20 27.75 -22.43 -41.10
CA PRO A 20 27.74 -21.48 -40.01
C PRO A 20 26.31 -20.96 -39.87
N ASP A 21 25.66 -21.29 -38.75
CA ASP A 21 24.40 -20.66 -38.39
C ASP A 21 24.65 -19.16 -38.40
N SER A 22 23.99 -18.47 -39.34
CA SER A 22 23.86 -17.03 -39.26
C SER A 22 23.04 -16.77 -37.99
N ALA A 23 23.75 -16.61 -36.87
CA ALA A 23 23.21 -16.05 -35.66
C ALA A 23 22.83 -14.61 -36.03
N SER A 24 21.61 -14.48 -36.57
CA SER A 24 20.95 -13.21 -36.74
C SER A 24 20.88 -12.65 -35.34
N ALA A 25 21.76 -11.69 -35.06
CA ALA A 25 21.74 -10.90 -33.84
C ALA A 25 20.40 -10.16 -33.82
N THR A 26 19.38 -10.87 -33.32
CA THR A 26 18.11 -10.27 -32.96
C THR A 26 18.46 -9.40 -31.78
N THR A 27 18.74 -8.13 -32.09
CA THR A 27 18.81 -7.05 -31.13
C THR A 27 17.60 -7.23 -30.24
N ARG A 28 17.80 -7.68 -29.00
CA ARG A 28 16.73 -7.80 -28.02
C ARG A 28 16.13 -6.42 -27.91
N LYS A 29 15.00 -6.19 -28.57
CA LYS A 29 14.17 -5.02 -28.31
C LYS A 29 13.92 -5.06 -26.82
N LEU A 30 14.48 -4.08 -26.10
CA LEU A 30 14.05 -3.79 -24.74
C LEU A 30 12.53 -3.82 -24.76
N ALA A 31 11.95 -4.74 -23.99
CA ALA A 31 10.52 -4.73 -23.73
C ALA A 31 10.21 -3.33 -23.21
N ALA A 32 9.59 -2.52 -24.07
CA ALA A 32 9.12 -1.21 -23.71
C ALA A 32 8.28 -1.39 -22.44
N LEU A 33 8.64 -0.64 -21.40
CA LEU A 33 7.92 -0.54 -20.15
C LEU A 33 6.42 -0.55 -20.47
N VAL A 34 5.72 -1.63 -20.11
CA VAL A 34 4.27 -1.60 -19.99
C VAL A 34 4.00 -0.47 -19.01
N ARG A 35 3.58 0.68 -19.54
CA ARG A 35 3.23 1.82 -18.70
C ARG A 35 2.02 1.34 -17.89
N PRO A 36 2.14 1.22 -16.56
CA PRO A 36 0.97 0.87 -15.78
C PRO A 36 -0.10 1.93 -16.06
N PRO A 37 -1.38 1.54 -16.15
CA PRO A 37 -2.45 2.49 -16.35
C PRO A 37 -2.32 3.61 -15.32
N PRO A 38 -2.59 4.88 -15.70
CA PRO A 38 -2.48 5.99 -14.78
C PRO A 38 -3.34 5.70 -13.56
N LEU A 39 -2.72 5.70 -12.38
CA LEU A 39 -3.44 5.52 -11.12
C LEU A 39 -4.41 6.69 -10.98
N THR A 40 -5.70 6.38 -10.92
CA THR A 40 -6.81 7.32 -10.80
C THR A 40 -7.92 6.61 -10.04
N LEU A 41 -7.97 6.82 -8.73
CA LEU A 41 -9.08 6.35 -7.91
C LEU A 41 -10.34 7.13 -8.28
N LYS A 42 -11.27 6.47 -8.96
CA LYS A 42 -12.56 7.06 -9.33
C LYS A 42 -13.50 6.99 -8.13
N TYR A 43 -14.38 7.98 -8.01
CA TYR A 43 -15.49 7.95 -7.07
C TYR A 43 -16.71 7.35 -7.77
N HIS A 44 -17.32 6.33 -7.16
CA HIS A 44 -18.44 5.58 -7.75
C HIS A 44 -19.80 5.95 -7.11
N ASN A 45 -19.90 7.18 -6.58
CA ASN A 45 -21.13 7.77 -6.02
C ASN A 45 -21.75 7.05 -4.82
N GLY A 46 -21.03 6.10 -4.22
CA GLY A 46 -21.45 5.40 -3.02
C GLY A 46 -21.24 6.20 -1.75
N PRO A 47 -21.99 5.89 -0.68
CA PRO A 47 -21.89 6.61 0.57
C PRO A 47 -20.51 6.40 1.22
N LEU A 48 -19.96 7.48 1.77
CA LEU A 48 -18.74 7.47 2.57
C LEU A 48 -19.10 7.62 4.04
N LEU A 49 -18.35 6.97 4.93
CA LEU A 49 -18.53 7.22 6.36
C LEU A 49 -18.04 8.63 6.67
N ASN A 50 -18.81 9.42 7.41
CA ASN A 50 -18.48 10.79 7.80
C ASN A 50 -18.91 11.14 9.24
N GLY A 51 -18.30 12.16 9.83
CA GLY A 51 -18.57 12.62 11.18
C GLY A 51 -17.92 11.74 12.24
N ASN A 52 -18.61 11.56 13.38
CA ASN A 52 -18.09 10.78 14.49
C ASN A 52 -18.13 9.28 14.15
N VAL A 53 -16.95 8.69 13.92
CA VAL A 53 -16.80 7.28 13.61
C VAL A 53 -16.34 6.53 14.85
N THR A 54 -17.15 5.57 15.32
CA THR A 54 -16.78 4.74 16.48
C THR A 54 -15.96 3.54 16.01
N VAL A 55 -14.72 3.41 16.49
CA VAL A 55 -13.86 2.25 16.23
C VAL A 55 -13.94 1.27 17.39
N SER A 56 -14.33 0.02 17.12
CA SER A 56 -14.33 -1.07 18.10
C SER A 56 -13.27 -2.11 17.71
N LEU A 57 -12.32 -2.37 18.60
CA LEU A 57 -11.29 -3.38 18.43
C LEU A 57 -11.77 -4.74 18.97
N LEU A 58 -11.70 -5.78 18.14
CA LEU A 58 -11.89 -7.17 18.56
C LEU A 58 -10.56 -7.92 18.45
N TRP A 59 -9.99 -8.29 19.59
CA TRP A 59 -8.74 -9.02 19.67
C TRP A 59 -8.95 -10.51 19.37
N TYR A 60 -8.23 -11.03 18.38
CA TYR A 60 -8.23 -12.45 18.05
C TYR A 60 -6.80 -12.99 18.03
N GLY A 61 -6.48 -13.84 19.01
CA GLY A 61 -5.15 -14.39 19.22
C GLY A 61 -4.52 -13.97 20.55
N LYS A 62 -3.24 -14.32 20.74
CA LYS A 62 -2.46 -14.00 21.93
C LYS A 62 -1.70 -12.69 21.71
N PHE A 63 -1.99 -11.69 22.53
CA PHE A 63 -1.32 -10.38 22.52
C PHE A 63 -0.92 -10.02 23.94
N SER A 64 0.33 -9.58 24.12
CA SER A 64 0.80 -9.08 25.42
C SER A 64 0.13 -7.73 25.76
N PRO A 65 0.10 -7.32 27.04
CA PRO A 65 -0.40 -6.01 27.43
C PRO A 65 0.28 -4.86 26.67
N THR A 66 1.60 -4.95 26.44
CA THR A 66 2.37 -3.96 25.67
C THR A 66 1.94 -3.91 24.20
N GLN A 67 1.72 -5.06 23.57
CA GLN A 67 1.26 -5.10 22.18
C GLN A 67 -0.13 -4.49 22.03
N ARG A 68 -1.03 -4.77 22.99
CA ARG A 68 -2.37 -4.18 23.01
C ARG A 68 -2.32 -2.67 23.22
N SER A 69 -1.45 -2.18 24.09
CA SER A 69 -1.35 -0.74 24.37
C SER A 69 -0.82 0.04 23.16
N ILE A 70 0.15 -0.49 22.40
CA ILE A 70 0.65 0.19 21.18
C ILE A 70 -0.49 0.44 20.17
N ILE A 71 -1.35 -0.55 19.94
CA ILE A 71 -2.49 -0.43 19.01
C ILE A 71 -3.59 0.46 19.60
N ALA A 72 -3.88 0.35 20.90
CA ALA A 72 -4.87 1.20 21.55
C ALA A 72 -4.44 2.68 21.50
N ASP A 73 -3.17 2.96 21.81
CA ASP A 73 -2.55 4.28 21.70
C ASP A 73 -2.62 4.80 20.26
N PHE A 74 -2.41 3.94 19.26
CA PHE A 74 -2.55 4.33 17.84
C PHE A 74 -3.97 4.80 17.53
N ILE A 75 -4.99 4.04 17.93
CA ILE A 75 -6.40 4.42 17.70
C ILE A 75 -6.74 5.71 18.45
N GLN A 76 -6.26 5.88 19.68
CA GLN A 76 -6.45 7.12 20.43
C GLN A 76 -5.74 8.31 19.76
N SER A 77 -4.61 8.06 19.10
CA SER A 77 -3.84 9.08 18.40
C SER A 77 -4.52 9.66 17.16
N LEU A 78 -5.52 8.97 16.60
CA LEU A 78 -6.31 9.46 15.44
C LEU A 78 -7.05 10.77 15.73
N ASN A 79 -7.43 10.99 17.01
CA ASN A 79 -8.15 12.17 17.47
C ASN A 79 -7.38 12.93 18.56
N ALA A 80 -6.05 12.75 18.65
CA ALA A 80 -5.25 13.41 19.68
C ALA A 80 -5.21 14.95 19.47
N PRO A 81 -5.68 15.74 20.45
CA PRO A 81 -5.58 17.19 20.39
C PRO A 81 -4.14 17.63 20.62
N HIS A 82 -3.69 18.68 19.92
CA HIS A 82 -2.36 19.29 20.09
C HIS A 82 -1.17 18.33 19.91
N ALA A 83 -1.33 17.27 19.09
CA ALA A 83 -0.25 16.33 18.82
C ALA A 83 0.88 17.00 17.98
N PRO A 84 2.16 16.81 18.35
CA PRO A 84 3.29 17.36 17.61
C PRO A 84 3.30 16.90 16.15
N THR A 85 3.45 17.82 15.21
CA THR A 85 3.44 17.48 13.77
C THR A 85 4.83 17.01 13.30
N PRO A 86 4.90 16.01 12.40
CA PRO A 86 3.79 15.23 11.84
C PRO A 86 3.18 14.26 12.87
N SER A 87 1.85 14.19 12.93
CA SER A 87 1.10 13.37 13.91
C SER A 87 0.09 12.42 13.28
N VAL A 88 -0.31 11.39 14.02
CA VAL A 88 -1.33 10.41 13.59
C VAL A 88 -2.66 11.14 13.31
N ALA A 89 -3.01 12.11 14.15
CA ALA A 89 -4.18 12.96 13.96
C ALA A 89 -4.10 13.78 12.65
N SER A 90 -2.95 14.40 12.36
CA SER A 90 -2.77 15.18 11.12
C SER A 90 -2.83 14.30 9.85
N TRP A 91 -2.35 13.06 9.96
CA TRP A 91 -2.51 12.05 8.93
C TRP A 91 -3.98 11.71 8.74
N TRP A 92 -4.70 11.37 9.82
CA TRP A 92 -6.11 11.01 9.74
C TRP A 92 -7.01 12.13 9.18
N GLN A 93 -6.77 13.38 9.59
CA GLN A 93 -7.46 14.56 9.05
C GLN A 93 -7.26 14.72 7.53
N THR A 94 -6.19 14.16 6.98
CA THR A 94 -5.95 14.19 5.53
C THR A 94 -6.95 13.35 4.77
N THR A 95 -7.40 12.23 5.32
CA THR A 95 -8.50 11.41 4.77
C THR A 95 -9.76 12.25 4.60
N GLU A 96 -10.15 12.99 5.64
CA GLU A 96 -11.33 13.84 5.58
C GLU A 96 -11.16 14.97 4.56
N ARG A 97 -10.02 15.65 4.57
CA ARG A 97 -9.75 16.78 3.67
C ARG A 97 -9.73 16.37 2.19
N ARG A 98 -9.19 15.20 1.86
CA ARG A 98 -9.04 14.73 0.48
C ARG A 98 -10.29 14.09 -0.09
N TYR A 99 -10.97 13.26 0.70
CA TYR A 99 -12.06 12.41 0.21
C TYR A 99 -13.44 12.94 0.61
N ARG A 100 -13.61 13.55 1.79
CA ARG A 100 -14.93 13.99 2.26
C ARG A 100 -15.35 15.38 1.75
N ARG A 101 -14.41 16.29 1.44
CA ARG A 101 -14.76 17.62 0.90
C ARG A 101 -15.35 17.58 -0.52
N ARG A 102 -14.98 16.60 -1.36
CA ARG A 102 -15.47 16.51 -2.75
C ARG A 102 -16.92 16.03 -2.84
N VAL A 103 -17.31 15.09 -1.96
CA VAL A 103 -18.68 14.55 -1.93
C VAL A 103 -19.73 15.63 -1.59
N LEU A 104 -19.38 16.68 -0.85
CA LEU A 104 -20.34 17.73 -0.48
C LEU A 104 -20.69 18.70 -1.63
N HIS A 105 -19.95 18.71 -2.74
CA HIS A 105 -20.12 19.70 -3.80
C HIS A 105 -20.55 19.13 -5.17
N GLU A 106 -20.51 17.81 -5.37
CA GLU A 106 -20.90 17.20 -6.64
C GLU A 106 -22.31 16.59 -6.50
N PRO A 107 -23.37 17.23 -7.06
CA PRO A 107 -24.72 16.70 -6.97
C PRO A 107 -24.84 15.41 -7.78
N VAL A 108 -25.21 14.31 -7.13
CA VAL A 108 -25.52 13.05 -7.79
C VAL A 108 -26.90 13.20 -8.46
N ARG A 109 -26.90 13.28 -9.79
CA ARG A 109 -28.12 13.35 -10.59
C ARG A 109 -28.58 11.93 -10.93
N ASP A 110 -29.47 11.36 -10.11
CA ASP A 110 -30.23 10.16 -10.49
C ASP A 110 -31.44 10.59 -11.34
N SER A 111 -31.62 9.95 -12.49
CA SER A 111 -32.74 10.23 -13.41
C SER A 111 -34.09 9.78 -12.86
N ARG A 112 -34.12 8.92 -11.83
CA ARG A 112 -35.34 8.37 -11.22
C ARG A 112 -35.71 9.03 -9.90
N VAL A 113 -34.76 9.67 -9.23
CA VAL A 113 -34.94 10.30 -7.93
C VAL A 113 -34.22 11.65 -8.00
N GLY A 114 -34.97 12.75 -7.90
CA GLY A 114 -34.40 14.12 -8.00
C GLY A 114 -33.24 14.36 -7.01
N LEU A 115 -32.51 15.48 -7.20
CA LEU A 115 -31.29 15.89 -6.47
C LEU A 115 -31.10 15.25 -5.09
N LEU A 116 -30.44 14.09 -5.04
CA LEU A 116 -30.10 13.43 -3.78
C LEU A 116 -28.86 14.11 -3.22
N ARG A 117 -28.99 14.70 -2.01
CA ARG A 117 -27.82 15.10 -1.24
C ARG A 117 -27.09 13.81 -0.82
N PRO A 118 -25.76 13.70 -1.03
CA PRO A 118 -25.04 12.54 -0.54
C PRO A 118 -25.25 12.40 0.97
N GLU A 119 -25.83 11.26 1.36
CA GLU A 119 -26.24 10.99 2.74
C GLU A 119 -25.01 10.90 3.64
N LYS A 120 -24.98 11.71 4.71
CA LYS A 120 -23.93 11.64 5.72
C LYS A 120 -24.22 10.45 6.63
N GLN A 121 -23.56 9.32 6.41
CA GLN A 121 -23.67 8.17 7.31
C GLN A 121 -22.70 8.32 8.49
N ALA A 122 -23.24 8.51 9.70
CA ALA A 122 -22.48 8.24 10.92
C ALA A 122 -22.17 6.73 10.95
N GLY A 123 -20.90 6.37 11.13
CA GLY A 123 -20.42 5.00 10.95
C GLY A 123 -19.86 4.38 12.22
N LYS A 124 -20.10 3.08 12.42
CA LYS A 124 -19.38 2.26 13.40
C LYS A 124 -18.46 1.30 12.66
N ILE A 125 -17.16 1.43 12.88
CA ILE A 125 -16.15 0.52 12.34
C ILE A 125 -15.83 -0.51 13.41
N ARG A 126 -16.02 -1.80 13.09
CA ARG A 126 -15.53 -2.89 13.93
C ARG A 126 -14.31 -3.52 13.27
N LEU A 127 -13.13 -3.24 13.83
CA LEU A 127 -11.88 -3.83 13.38
C LEU A 127 -11.63 -5.12 14.14
N ARG A 128 -11.36 -6.20 13.42
CA ARG A 128 -10.87 -7.45 13.99
C ARG A 128 -9.35 -7.48 13.85
N VAL A 129 -8.66 -7.47 14.97
CA VAL A 129 -7.20 -7.49 15.03
C VAL A 129 -6.75 -8.94 15.15
N VAL A 130 -6.21 -9.50 14.06
CA VAL A 130 -5.84 -10.93 13.96
C VAL A 130 -4.36 -11.10 13.71
N GLY A 131 -3.72 -11.77 14.67
CA GLY A 131 -2.38 -12.34 14.56
C GLY A 131 -1.24 -11.33 14.42
N ASN A 132 -0.02 -11.86 14.52
CA ASN A 132 1.21 -11.07 14.49
C ASN A 132 1.74 -10.99 13.05
N SER A 133 1.97 -9.78 12.52
CA SER A 133 2.45 -9.59 11.15
C SER A 133 3.79 -10.28 10.88
N VAL A 134 4.68 -10.37 11.87
CA VAL A 134 5.99 -11.01 11.71
C VAL A 134 5.88 -12.54 11.64
N THR A 135 4.82 -13.14 12.19
CA THR A 135 4.64 -14.59 12.15
C THR A 135 3.83 -15.05 10.94
N GLN A 136 2.86 -14.24 10.49
CA GLN A 136 1.97 -14.61 9.39
C GLN A 136 2.60 -14.34 8.02
N CYS A 137 3.23 -13.17 7.85
CA CYS A 137 3.74 -12.70 6.57
C CYS A 137 4.87 -11.68 6.78
N PRO A 138 6.01 -12.07 7.38
CA PRO A 138 7.05 -11.13 7.79
C PRO A 138 7.50 -10.20 6.67
N GLY A 139 7.86 -10.72 5.50
CA GLY A 139 8.32 -9.92 4.36
C GLY A 139 7.25 -9.18 3.55
N GLN A 140 5.99 -9.19 3.98
CA GLN A 140 4.90 -8.47 3.32
C GLN A 140 4.10 -7.61 4.31
N CYS A 141 3.63 -8.18 5.40
CA CYS A 141 2.78 -7.52 6.39
C CYS A 141 3.56 -6.77 7.48
N ALA A 142 4.83 -7.12 7.67
CA ALA A 142 5.74 -6.40 8.56
C ALA A 142 6.79 -5.58 7.81
N TRP A 143 6.74 -5.55 6.48
CA TRP A 143 7.52 -4.59 5.69
C TRP A 143 7.06 -3.16 6.03
N PRO A 144 7.96 -2.18 6.26
CA PRO A 144 9.40 -2.20 6.00
C PRO A 144 10.28 -2.56 7.21
N PHE A 145 9.71 -3.07 8.30
CA PHE A 145 10.43 -3.48 9.51
C PHE A 145 10.99 -4.90 9.46
N HIS A 146 10.69 -5.63 8.38
CA HIS A 146 11.27 -6.92 8.08
C HIS A 146 11.70 -6.95 6.61
N GLN A 147 12.69 -7.81 6.31
CA GLN A 147 13.22 -7.97 4.96
C GLN A 147 12.09 -8.37 3.98
N PRO A 148 11.93 -7.67 2.85
CA PRO A 148 10.87 -7.95 1.89
C PRO A 148 11.06 -9.31 1.21
N LEU A 149 9.94 -10.00 0.94
CA LEU A 149 9.98 -11.29 0.23
C LEU A 149 10.42 -11.13 -1.24
N TYR A 150 10.08 -10.00 -1.86
CA TYR A 150 10.37 -9.69 -3.26
C TYR A 150 10.82 -8.23 -3.42
N GLY A 151 11.57 -7.93 -4.48
CA GLY A 151 12.10 -6.59 -4.75
C GLY A 151 13.46 -6.33 -4.10
N PRO A 152 13.95 -5.08 -4.12
CA PRO A 152 15.23 -4.70 -3.54
C PRO A 152 15.37 -5.13 -2.07
N GLN A 153 16.47 -5.80 -1.76
CA GLN A 153 16.76 -6.36 -0.44
C GLN A 153 17.50 -5.33 0.44
N THR A 154 16.88 -4.16 0.63
CA THR A 154 17.42 -3.12 1.51
C THR A 154 17.29 -3.55 2.98
N PRO A 155 18.21 -3.10 3.87
CA PRO A 155 18.09 -3.38 5.29
C PRO A 155 16.74 -2.90 5.85
N PRO A 156 16.06 -3.70 6.68
CA PRO A 156 14.80 -3.30 7.29
C PRO A 156 14.94 -2.05 8.16
N LEU A 157 13.86 -1.29 8.23
CA LEU A 157 13.76 -0.17 9.17
C LEU A 157 13.64 -0.69 10.61
N VAL A 158 14.10 0.11 11.57
CA VAL A 158 13.92 -0.19 12.99
C VAL A 158 12.49 0.14 13.40
N ALA A 159 11.79 -0.81 13.99
CA ALA A 159 10.40 -0.70 14.41
C ALA A 159 10.24 0.35 15.54
N PRO A 160 9.35 1.35 15.40
CA PRO A 160 9.33 2.50 16.30
C PRO A 160 8.83 2.22 17.71
N ASN A 161 8.11 1.12 17.93
CA ASN A 161 7.67 0.68 19.25
C ASN A 161 8.39 -0.58 19.73
N GLY A 162 9.45 -1.00 19.04
CA GLY A 162 10.28 -2.15 19.40
C GLY A 162 9.64 -3.50 19.11
N ASP A 163 8.48 -3.54 18.44
CA ASP A 163 7.79 -4.78 18.05
C ASP A 163 7.46 -4.74 16.56
N VAL A 164 8.31 -5.40 15.75
CA VAL A 164 8.17 -5.51 14.28
C VAL A 164 6.77 -5.98 13.87
N GLY A 165 6.20 -6.91 14.63
CA GLY A 165 4.88 -7.47 14.38
C GLY A 165 3.78 -6.43 14.55
N VAL A 166 3.76 -5.77 15.70
CA VAL A 166 2.73 -4.78 16.03
C VAL A 166 2.89 -3.50 15.22
N ASP A 167 4.12 -3.05 14.97
CA ASP A 167 4.37 -1.89 14.12
C ASP A 167 3.93 -2.15 12.67
N GLY A 168 4.13 -3.39 12.18
CA GLY A 168 3.53 -3.84 10.92
C GLY A 168 1.99 -3.87 10.97
N MET A 169 1.40 -4.32 12.08
CA MET A 169 -0.06 -4.31 12.24
C MET A 169 -0.63 -2.89 12.23
N VAL A 170 0.06 -1.89 12.80
CA VAL A 170 -0.39 -0.49 12.76
C VAL A 170 -0.51 0.01 11.31
N ILE A 171 0.45 -0.31 10.44
CA ILE A 171 0.39 0.02 9.01
C ILE A 171 -0.87 -0.58 8.36
N ASN A 172 -1.15 -1.86 8.64
CA ASN A 172 -2.31 -2.57 8.11
C ASN A 172 -3.63 -1.99 8.65
N LEU A 173 -3.68 -1.66 9.94
CA LEU A 173 -4.85 -1.02 10.56
C LEU A 173 -5.10 0.36 9.97
N ALA A 174 -4.06 1.17 9.77
CA ALA A 174 -4.16 2.47 9.10
C ALA A 174 -4.72 2.33 7.68
N THR A 175 -4.25 1.32 6.94
CA THR A 175 -4.73 0.99 5.59
C THR A 175 -6.22 0.64 5.59
N VAL A 176 -6.63 -0.33 6.42
CA VAL A 176 -8.02 -0.80 6.51
C VAL A 176 -8.96 0.29 7.02
N LEU A 177 -8.55 1.08 8.02
CA LEU A 177 -9.33 2.20 8.54
C LEU A 177 -9.63 3.22 7.44
N THR A 178 -8.63 3.56 6.65
CA THR A 178 -8.78 4.53 5.55
C THR A 178 -9.70 3.98 4.47
N GLY A 179 -9.47 2.73 4.03
CA GLY A 179 -10.35 2.05 3.06
C GLY A 179 -11.80 2.01 3.53
N THR A 180 -12.03 1.66 4.79
CA THR A 180 -13.39 1.58 5.37
C THR A 180 -14.12 2.92 5.34
N VAL A 181 -13.44 4.06 5.50
CA VAL A 181 -14.11 5.37 5.43
C VAL A 181 -14.23 5.92 4.02
N THR A 182 -13.34 5.53 3.10
CA THR A 182 -13.34 6.02 1.71
C THR A 182 -14.07 5.10 0.73
N ASN A 183 -14.33 3.85 1.11
CA ASN A 183 -14.97 2.83 0.28
C ASN A 183 -15.70 1.75 1.13
N PRO A 184 -16.59 2.13 2.07
CA PRO A 184 -17.23 1.19 3.00
C PRO A 184 -18.05 0.07 2.33
N PHE A 185 -18.64 0.34 1.17
CA PHE A 185 -19.55 -0.59 0.47
C PHE A 185 -19.09 -0.94 -0.95
N ASN A 186 -17.79 -0.80 -1.22
CA ASN A 186 -17.18 -1.07 -2.53
C ASN A 186 -17.73 -0.22 -3.70
N ASN A 187 -18.30 0.94 -3.38
CA ASN A 187 -18.84 1.92 -4.34
C ASN A 187 -18.36 3.35 -4.04
N GLY A 188 -17.33 3.51 -3.20
CA GLY A 188 -16.71 4.79 -2.86
C GLY A 188 -15.56 5.15 -3.80
N TYR A 189 -14.36 5.35 -3.25
CA TYR A 189 -13.14 5.62 -4.02
C TYR A 189 -12.33 4.35 -4.28
N PHE A 190 -12.28 3.89 -5.53
CA PHE A 190 -11.42 2.77 -5.90
C PHE A 190 -11.08 2.71 -7.40
N GLN A 191 -10.08 1.89 -7.74
CA GLN A 191 -9.72 1.49 -9.10
C GLN A 191 -9.43 -0.01 -9.16
N GLY A 192 -9.84 -0.66 -10.24
CA GLY A 192 -9.61 -2.09 -10.45
C GLY A 192 -10.86 -2.93 -10.18
N PRO A 193 -10.75 -4.26 -10.19
CA PRO A 193 -11.88 -5.15 -9.95
C PRO A 193 -12.34 -5.07 -8.49
N GLU A 194 -13.64 -5.28 -8.27
CA GLU A 194 -14.26 -5.29 -6.93
C GLU A 194 -13.65 -6.33 -5.97
N THR A 195 -13.04 -7.39 -6.51
CA THR A 195 -12.37 -8.44 -5.73
C THR A 195 -10.99 -8.03 -5.22
N ALA A 196 -10.36 -7.01 -5.81
CA ALA A 196 -9.04 -6.50 -5.43
C ALA A 196 -8.91 -5.00 -5.79
N PRO A 197 -9.73 -4.13 -5.18
CA PRO A 197 -9.71 -2.71 -5.48
C PRO A 197 -8.44 -2.06 -4.93
N LEU A 198 -7.81 -1.21 -5.75
CA LEU A 198 -6.90 -0.19 -5.27
C LEU A 198 -7.73 0.92 -4.64
N GLU A 199 -7.42 1.26 -3.40
CA GLU A 199 -8.12 2.24 -2.56
C GLU A 199 -7.14 3.33 -2.11
N ALA A 200 -7.63 4.28 -1.30
CA ALA A 200 -6.90 5.46 -0.87
C ALA A 200 -5.45 5.21 -0.40
N VAL A 201 -5.21 4.10 0.31
CA VAL A 201 -3.88 3.74 0.83
C VAL A 201 -3.23 2.62 0.02
N THR A 202 -3.99 1.60 -0.41
CA THR A 202 -3.42 0.45 -1.16
C THR A 202 -2.91 0.87 -2.54
N ALA A 203 -3.46 1.95 -3.13
CA ALA A 203 -2.91 2.62 -4.30
C ALA A 203 -1.48 3.16 -4.09
N CYS A 204 -1.10 3.40 -2.83
CA CYS A 204 0.17 3.97 -2.42
C CYS A 204 1.05 2.98 -1.66
N THR A 205 0.85 1.68 -1.92
CA THR A 205 1.57 0.59 -1.24
C THR A 205 3.07 0.84 -1.26
N GLY A 206 3.68 0.70 -0.08
CA GLY A 206 5.12 0.77 0.08
C GLY A 206 5.69 2.18 0.30
N MET A 207 4.88 3.23 0.22
CA MET A 207 5.34 4.60 0.32
C MET A 207 5.09 5.18 1.71
N PHE A 208 6.15 5.57 2.41
CA PHE A 208 6.09 6.12 3.77
C PHE A 208 6.77 7.49 3.91
N GLY A 209 7.67 7.86 3.00
CA GLY A 209 8.40 9.12 3.03
C GLY A 209 8.73 9.65 1.63
N SER A 210 9.23 10.86 1.54
CA SER A 210 9.59 11.48 0.26
C SER A 210 10.61 10.63 -0.52
N GLY A 211 10.42 10.56 -1.85
CA GLY A 211 11.29 9.78 -2.73
C GLY A 211 11.13 8.25 -2.64
N SER A 212 10.06 7.73 -2.04
CA SER A 212 9.77 6.29 -2.07
C SER A 212 9.73 5.72 -3.50
N TYR A 213 10.17 4.47 -3.63
CA TYR A 213 10.06 3.66 -4.85
C TYR A 213 10.00 2.18 -4.45
N PRO A 214 9.65 1.25 -5.35
CA PRO A 214 9.55 -0.17 -5.00
C PRO A 214 10.84 -0.70 -4.32
N GLY A 215 10.74 -1.16 -3.06
CA GLY A 215 11.87 -1.62 -2.24
C GLY A 215 12.54 -0.55 -1.37
N TYR A 216 12.12 0.70 -1.45
CA TYR A 216 12.58 1.78 -0.58
C TYR A 216 11.37 2.55 -0.01
N ALA A 217 11.25 2.49 1.33
CA ALA A 217 10.15 3.11 2.07
C ALA A 217 10.08 4.64 1.91
N GLY A 218 11.12 5.28 1.39
CA GLY A 218 11.25 6.74 1.33
C GLY A 218 12.10 7.30 2.46
N SER A 219 12.39 8.60 2.38
CA SER A 219 13.07 9.34 3.45
C SER A 219 12.11 9.57 4.60
N VAL A 220 12.36 8.91 5.74
CA VAL A 220 11.54 8.99 6.95
C VAL A 220 12.35 9.54 8.11
N LEU A 221 11.69 9.94 9.19
CA LEU A 221 12.36 10.43 10.40
C LEU A 221 12.99 9.26 11.15
N VAL A 222 14.13 9.53 11.79
CA VAL A 222 14.85 8.54 12.61
C VAL A 222 15.00 9.08 14.03
N ASP A 223 14.66 8.26 15.02
CA ASP A 223 14.94 8.54 16.42
C ASP A 223 16.44 8.37 16.69
N LYS A 224 17.11 9.43 17.13
CA LYS A 224 18.55 9.41 17.39
C LYS A 224 18.96 8.47 18.52
N SER A 225 18.06 8.18 19.45
CA SER A 225 18.33 7.36 20.64
C SER A 225 18.15 5.87 20.39
N THR A 226 17.10 5.50 19.63
CA THR A 226 16.75 4.08 19.40
C THR A 226 17.04 3.60 17.98
N GLY A 227 17.30 4.52 17.04
CA GLY A 227 17.38 4.22 15.61
C GLY A 227 16.01 3.98 14.95
N ALA A 228 14.91 4.08 15.70
CA ALA A 228 13.54 3.86 15.22
C ALA A 228 13.18 4.75 14.04
N SER A 229 12.60 4.15 13.00
CA SER A 229 12.11 4.88 11.83
C SER A 229 10.61 5.17 11.94
N TYR A 230 10.22 6.42 11.74
CA TYR A 230 8.83 6.88 11.88
C TYR A 230 8.53 8.07 10.96
N ASN A 231 7.26 8.37 10.76
CA ASN A 231 6.83 9.59 10.05
C ASN A 231 5.68 10.30 10.77
N SER A 232 5.32 9.80 11.96
CA SER A 232 4.15 10.26 12.69
C SER A 232 4.35 10.08 14.19
N GLN A 233 3.94 11.10 14.96
CA GLN A 233 3.90 11.07 16.42
C GLN A 233 2.49 10.75 16.91
N GLY A 234 2.39 9.90 17.93
CA GLY A 234 1.16 9.56 18.61
C GLY A 234 1.14 9.99 20.08
N VAL A 235 0.10 9.57 20.79
CA VAL A 235 -0.04 9.78 22.23
C VAL A 235 0.99 8.98 23.02
N ASN A 236 1.18 9.31 24.30
CA ASN A 236 2.04 8.55 25.22
C ASN A 236 3.50 8.39 24.72
N GLY A 237 4.00 9.33 23.92
CA GLY A 237 5.36 9.30 23.36
C GLY A 237 5.56 8.25 22.26
N ARG A 238 4.49 7.60 21.80
CA ARG A 238 4.54 6.58 20.74
C ARG A 238 4.88 7.21 19.39
N LYS A 239 5.59 6.45 18.57
CA LYS A 239 5.93 6.82 17.19
C LYS A 239 5.38 5.77 16.25
N TYR A 240 4.95 6.20 15.08
CA TYR A 240 4.32 5.33 14.09
C TYR A 240 4.82 5.63 12.69
N LEU A 241 4.77 4.61 11.85
CA LEU A 241 4.99 4.72 10.43
C LEU A 241 3.65 4.52 9.72
N LEU A 242 3.16 5.56 9.07
CA LEU A 242 1.85 5.58 8.41
C LEU A 242 2.01 5.66 6.90
N PRO A 243 1.22 4.89 6.14
CA PRO A 243 1.37 4.84 4.69
C PRO A 243 0.93 6.16 4.05
N ALA A 244 1.50 6.44 2.88
CA ALA A 244 1.04 7.50 2.02
C ALA A 244 -0.42 7.28 1.63
N MET A 245 -1.10 8.39 1.34
CA MET A 245 -2.46 8.36 0.83
C MET A 245 -2.50 9.00 -0.55
N TRP A 246 -3.28 8.41 -1.44
CA TRP A 246 -3.58 8.98 -2.74
C TRP A 246 -4.27 10.33 -2.55
N ASP A 247 -3.94 11.30 -3.38
CA ASP A 247 -4.61 12.59 -3.40
C ASP A 247 -5.39 12.75 -4.72
N PRO A 248 -6.72 12.69 -4.70
CA PRO A 248 -7.55 12.88 -5.89
C PRO A 248 -7.38 14.25 -6.56
N LYS A 249 -6.82 15.27 -5.88
CA LYS A 249 -6.56 16.59 -6.48
C LYS A 249 -5.30 16.63 -7.31
N THR A 250 -4.23 16.01 -6.81
CA THR A 250 -2.92 16.06 -7.47
C THR A 250 -2.61 14.79 -8.23
N SER A 251 -3.51 13.79 -8.22
CA SER A 251 -3.31 12.46 -8.80
C SER A 251 -1.94 11.89 -8.46
N THR A 252 -1.56 12.00 -7.18
CA THR A 252 -0.27 11.54 -6.68
C THR A 252 -0.42 11.03 -5.25
N CYS A 253 0.41 10.06 -4.88
CA CYS A 253 0.53 9.63 -3.49
C CYS A 253 1.28 10.68 -2.67
N LYS A 254 0.76 10.99 -1.49
CA LYS A 254 1.31 12.00 -0.58
C LYS A 254 1.66 11.36 0.75
N THR A 255 2.93 11.47 1.12
CA THR A 255 3.50 11.06 2.41
C THR A 255 3.34 12.17 3.44
N LEU A 256 3.59 11.85 4.72
CA LEU A 256 3.62 12.85 5.80
C LEU A 256 4.93 13.65 5.85
N VAL A 257 6.01 13.06 5.34
CA VAL A 257 7.40 13.55 5.33
C VAL A 257 8.04 13.27 3.98
#